data_AF-A0A261B9F8-F1
#
_entry.id   AF-A0A261B9F8-F1
#
_cell.length_a   1.000
_cell.length_b   1.000
_cell.length_c   1.000
_cell.angle_alpha   90.00
_cell.angle_beta   90.00
_cell.angle_gamma   90.00
#
_symmetry.space_group_name_H-M   'P 1'
#
loop_
_entity.id
_entity.type
_entity.pdbx_description
1 polymer ?
#
loop_
_entity_poly.entity_id
_entity_poly.type
_entity_poly.pdbx_seq_one_letter_code
_entity_poly.pdbx_strand_id
1 'polypeptide(L)'
;MFLLFVPVLVSGVSILTKTDPAIQYNQLNMPLETNLYTNLQGFNGEGEPEMKTFFKFDDSIVDEDTRVYVANRECVFDIIAPGDMLMQCRGRLHRIRDQSVQVLDSFSEHFTFDHVLKHVYVYRHGKILRLQPQLANKTVAVWCANNVRDFNVVSGLLTVLFNNGTIAHNNTILAHVDPAAYTRLPIFAAPPPTHVASDNNNIFWFYGVDTPGIPRHLPKLRAIEGMPDVELLKKHKHQHNVLVCDDLMNFFARDKKSLHLLNDIFCLYAHHLNCAVFNLVQSAFALPPITRNNSTYIILMRNLSDTAQVKNILVQQFGQKWRGAYEAYQDIMSRPYEAVLLNNDPMAHPSMRILSNFLEPYPVAHVPI
;
A
#
# COMPACT_ATOMS: atom_id res chain seq x y z
N MET A 1 27.49 -18.15 27.07
CA MET A 1 26.03 -18.34 26.90
C MET A 1 25.50 -17.06 26.29
N PHE A 2 25.38 -17.00 24.97
CA PHE A 2 24.99 -15.79 24.24
C PHE A 2 23.47 -15.68 24.19
N LEU A 3 22.93 -14.62 24.80
CA LEU A 3 21.53 -14.23 24.68
C LEU A 3 21.35 -13.50 23.36
N LEU A 4 20.77 -14.20 22.37
CA LEU A 4 20.24 -13.59 21.15
C LEU A 4 18.92 -12.89 21.50
N PHE A 5 19.00 -11.56 21.64
CA PHE A 5 17.83 -10.70 21.55
C PHE A 5 17.37 -10.69 20.09
N VAL A 6 16.23 -11.31 19.81
CA VAL A 6 15.46 -11.06 18.59
C VAL A 6 14.52 -9.91 18.93
N PRO A 7 14.74 -8.67 18.44
CA PRO A 7 13.76 -7.62 18.62
C PRO A 7 12.54 -7.95 17.75
N VAL A 8 11.38 -7.89 18.38
CA VAL A 8 10.05 -7.97 17.77
C VAL A 8 9.96 -6.92 16.66
N LEU A 9 9.97 -7.36 15.40
CA LEU A 9 9.66 -6.51 14.25
C LEU A 9 8.20 -6.08 14.35
N VAL A 10 7.98 -4.77 14.31
CA VAL A 10 6.68 -4.15 14.12
C VAL A 10 6.02 -4.79 12.90
N SER A 11 4.85 -5.37 13.11
CA SER A 11 4.05 -6.08 12.10
C SER A 11 3.83 -5.20 10.86
N GLY A 12 4.37 -5.63 9.71
CA GLY A 12 3.97 -5.12 8.39
C GLY A 12 5.06 -4.64 7.44
N VAL A 13 6.34 -4.99 7.61
CA VAL A 13 7.41 -4.60 6.67
C VAL A 13 8.20 -5.83 6.22
N SER A 14 8.42 -5.97 4.91
CA SER A 14 9.29 -6.99 4.33
C SER A 14 10.67 -6.42 4.06
N ILE A 15 11.72 -7.14 4.46
CA ILE A 15 13.10 -6.80 4.10
C ILE A 15 13.50 -7.65 2.91
N LEU A 16 13.90 -7.01 1.82
CA LEU A 16 14.15 -7.63 0.54
C LEU A 16 15.56 -7.33 0.04
N THR A 17 16.14 -8.26 -0.71
CA THR A 17 17.41 -8.08 -1.42
C THR A 17 17.22 -7.21 -2.66
N LYS A 18 18.20 -6.36 -2.97
CA LYS A 18 18.29 -5.67 -4.27
C LYS A 18 18.88 -6.60 -5.32
N THR A 19 18.12 -7.64 -5.65
CA THR A 19 18.41 -8.60 -6.71
C THR A 19 17.21 -8.66 -7.64
N ASP A 20 17.39 -9.25 -8.81
CA ASP A 20 16.29 -9.60 -9.70
C ASP A 20 16.23 -11.13 -9.87
N PRO A 21 15.19 -11.82 -9.37
CA PRO A 21 14.07 -11.27 -8.60
C PRO A 21 14.49 -10.82 -7.19
N ALA A 22 13.70 -9.92 -6.59
CA ALA A 22 13.88 -9.56 -5.18
C ALA A 22 13.41 -10.71 -4.28
N ILE A 23 14.24 -11.10 -3.31
CA ILE A 23 13.92 -12.19 -2.37
C ILE A 23 13.96 -11.71 -0.94
N GLN A 24 13.26 -12.41 -0.05
CA GLN A 24 13.27 -12.08 1.38
C GLN A 24 14.68 -12.21 1.96
N TYR A 25 15.15 -11.13 2.57
CA TYR A 25 16.47 -11.07 3.18
C TYR A 25 16.59 -12.02 4.39
N ASN A 26 17.73 -12.69 4.47
CA ASN A 26 18.25 -13.35 5.64
C ASN A 26 19.79 -13.24 5.65
N GLN A 27 20.43 -13.66 6.73
CA GLN A 27 21.89 -13.49 6.88
C GLN A 27 22.74 -14.25 5.85
N LEU A 28 22.17 -15.24 5.15
CA LEU A 28 22.89 -16.07 4.19
C LEU A 28 22.77 -15.57 2.74
N ASN A 29 21.87 -14.62 2.46
CA ASN A 29 21.59 -14.15 1.09
C ASN A 29 21.90 -12.66 0.88
N MET A 30 22.84 -12.09 1.64
CA MET A 30 23.30 -10.72 1.42
C MET A 30 23.91 -10.59 0.01
N PRO A 31 23.35 -9.74 -0.87
CA PRO A 31 23.90 -9.54 -2.21
C PRO A 31 25.30 -8.96 -2.15
N LEU A 32 26.20 -9.40 -3.03
CA LEU A 32 27.52 -8.80 -3.20
C LEU A 32 27.41 -7.57 -4.11
N GLU A 33 28.18 -6.53 -3.80
CA GLU A 33 28.28 -5.38 -4.71
C GLU A 33 29.06 -5.76 -5.97
N THR A 34 28.47 -5.49 -7.12
CA THR A 34 29.06 -5.76 -8.45
C THR A 34 28.81 -4.56 -9.38
N ASN A 35 29.17 -4.66 -10.65
CA ASN A 35 28.76 -3.67 -11.66
C ASN A 35 27.30 -3.86 -12.14
N LEU A 36 26.58 -4.84 -11.57
CA LEU A 36 25.15 -5.07 -11.73
C LEU A 36 24.39 -4.24 -10.69
N TYR A 37 23.52 -3.35 -11.15
CA TYR A 37 22.66 -2.53 -10.31
C TYR A 37 21.23 -2.96 -10.52
N THR A 38 20.51 -3.25 -9.44
CA THR A 38 19.09 -3.59 -9.50
C THR A 38 18.29 -2.60 -8.66
N ASN A 39 17.35 -1.90 -9.31
CA ASN A 39 16.47 -0.95 -8.65
C ASN A 39 15.02 -1.41 -8.71
N LEU A 40 14.28 -1.15 -7.64
CA LEU A 40 12.84 -1.33 -7.60
C LEU A 40 12.18 -0.31 -8.53
N GLN A 41 11.28 -0.73 -9.41
CA GLN A 41 10.51 0.16 -10.29
C GLN A 41 9.07 0.38 -9.82
N GLY A 42 8.60 -0.46 -8.91
CA GLY A 42 7.26 -0.43 -8.36
C GLY A 42 6.87 -1.83 -7.86
N PHE A 43 5.57 -2.07 -7.81
CA PHE A 43 5.01 -3.39 -7.57
C PHE A 43 4.13 -3.76 -8.75
N ASN A 44 4.14 -5.03 -9.14
CA ASN A 44 3.24 -5.54 -10.18
C ASN A 44 1.79 -5.62 -9.65
N GLY A 45 0.83 -6.03 -10.49
CA GLY A 45 -0.58 -6.20 -10.09
C GLY A 45 -0.82 -7.24 -8.98
N GLU A 46 0.18 -8.08 -8.72
CA GLU A 46 0.21 -9.09 -7.65
C GLU A 46 0.80 -8.53 -6.35
N GLY A 47 1.46 -7.36 -6.40
CA GLY A 47 2.14 -6.76 -5.26
C GLY A 47 3.56 -7.23 -5.04
N GLU A 48 4.11 -7.99 -5.99
CA GLU A 48 5.50 -8.38 -5.97
C GLU A 48 6.37 -7.22 -6.46
N PRO A 49 7.59 -7.05 -5.90
CA PRO A 49 8.49 -6.01 -6.32
C PRO A 49 8.93 -6.21 -7.78
N GLU A 50 8.67 -5.22 -8.64
CA GLU A 50 9.20 -5.20 -10.00
C GLU A 50 10.61 -4.63 -9.97
N MET A 51 11.60 -5.48 -10.19
CA MET A 51 13.00 -5.11 -10.21
C MET A 51 13.45 -4.89 -11.65
N LYS A 52 14.35 -3.93 -11.87
CA LYS A 52 15.05 -3.77 -13.14
C LYS A 52 16.53 -3.75 -12.93
N THR A 53 17.23 -4.48 -13.78
CA THR A 53 18.67 -4.63 -13.73
C THR A 53 19.36 -3.75 -14.78
N PHE A 54 20.49 -3.20 -14.38
CA PHE A 54 21.30 -2.28 -15.16
C PHE A 54 22.77 -2.67 -15.02
N PHE A 55 23.50 -2.65 -16.12
CA PHE A 55 24.93 -2.91 -16.14
C PHE A 55 25.69 -1.60 -16.30
N LYS A 56 26.62 -1.30 -15.38
CA LYS A 56 27.52 -0.15 -15.53
C LYS A 56 28.82 -0.59 -16.21
N PHE A 57 29.18 0.11 -17.28
CA PHE A 57 30.46 0.00 -17.98
C PHE A 57 31.10 1.38 -18.04
N ASP A 58 32.04 1.65 -17.13
CA ASP A 58 32.73 2.94 -16.99
C ASP A 58 31.78 4.16 -17.04
N ASP A 59 31.64 4.77 -18.22
CA ASP A 59 30.86 5.99 -18.50
C ASP A 59 29.51 5.69 -19.18
N SER A 60 29.05 4.45 -19.14
CA SER A 60 27.77 4.03 -19.70
C SER A 60 27.01 3.09 -18.76
N ILE A 61 25.69 3.17 -18.82
CA ILE A 61 24.78 2.22 -18.16
C ILE A 61 23.89 1.63 -19.24
N VAL A 62 23.72 0.32 -19.22
CA VAL A 62 22.88 -0.42 -20.17
C VAL A 62 21.75 -1.08 -19.39
N ASP A 63 20.50 -0.83 -19.79
CA ASP A 63 19.33 -1.54 -19.25
C ASP A 63 19.07 -2.85 -20.00
N GLU A 64 18.15 -3.67 -19.47
CA GLU A 64 17.72 -4.94 -20.10
C GLU A 64 17.11 -4.76 -21.49
N ASP A 65 16.55 -3.58 -21.78
CA ASP A 65 16.00 -3.21 -23.08
C ASP A 65 17.09 -2.72 -24.06
N THR A 66 18.38 -2.88 -23.72
CA THR A 66 19.55 -2.42 -24.48
C THR A 66 19.65 -0.90 -24.66
N ARG A 67 18.92 -0.12 -23.86
CA ARG A 67 19.04 1.34 -23.85
C ARG A 67 20.34 1.73 -23.15
N VAL A 68 21.04 2.68 -23.74
CA VAL A 68 22.31 3.20 -23.23
C VAL A 68 22.08 4.57 -22.61
N TYR A 69 22.52 4.71 -21.37
CA TYR A 69 22.51 5.96 -20.62
C TYR A 69 23.96 6.44 -20.45
N VAL A 70 24.19 7.73 -20.68
CA VAL A 70 25.50 8.35 -20.43
C VAL A 70 25.66 8.52 -18.92
N ALA A 71 26.67 7.89 -18.37
CA ALA A 71 27.07 8.04 -16.97
C ALA A 71 28.43 8.72 -16.89
N ASN A 72 28.79 9.14 -15.68
CA ASN A 72 30.16 9.52 -15.39
C ASN A 72 30.65 8.61 -14.26
N ARG A 73 31.87 8.09 -14.41
CA ARG A 73 32.49 7.18 -13.45
C ARG A 73 32.42 7.66 -12.00
N GLU A 74 32.58 8.97 -11.76
CA GLU A 74 32.57 9.59 -10.42
C GLU A 74 31.15 9.82 -9.86
N CYS A 75 30.11 9.60 -10.65
CA CYS A 75 28.74 9.94 -10.29
C CYS A 75 27.92 8.73 -9.84
N VAL A 76 27.02 9.00 -8.90
CA VAL A 76 25.97 8.05 -8.48
C VAL A 76 24.73 8.32 -9.32
N PHE A 77 24.01 7.27 -9.70
CA PHE A 77 22.83 7.40 -10.55
C PHE A 77 21.67 6.53 -10.04
N ASP A 78 20.49 6.85 -10.56
CA ASP A 78 19.26 6.08 -10.42
C ASP A 78 18.41 6.24 -11.69
N ILE A 79 17.98 5.14 -12.32
CA ILE A 79 17.14 5.17 -13.52
C ILE A 79 15.68 5.04 -13.07
N ILE A 80 14.96 6.17 -13.16
CA ILE A 80 13.64 6.34 -12.54
C ILE A 80 12.48 6.07 -13.51
N ALA A 81 12.75 6.11 -14.82
CA ALA A 81 11.87 5.65 -15.90
C ALA A 81 12.70 5.46 -17.20
N PRO A 82 12.14 4.81 -18.24
CA PRO A 82 12.78 4.78 -19.56
C PRO A 82 13.15 6.18 -20.05
N GLY A 83 14.42 6.41 -20.37
CA GLY A 83 14.92 7.72 -20.81
C GLY A 83 14.99 8.82 -19.72
N ASP A 84 14.73 8.50 -18.44
CA ASP A 84 14.72 9.44 -17.32
C ASP A 84 15.61 8.94 -16.17
N MET A 85 16.67 9.68 -15.90
CA MET A 85 17.70 9.31 -14.94
C MET A 85 17.99 10.45 -13.98
N LEU A 86 18.21 10.12 -12.71
CA LEU A 86 18.83 10.99 -11.74
C LEU A 86 20.32 10.69 -11.65
N MET A 87 21.14 11.73 -11.63
CA MET A 87 22.59 11.60 -11.54
C MET A 87 23.16 12.64 -10.60
N GLN A 88 23.88 12.19 -9.59
CA GLN A 88 24.57 13.04 -8.63
C GLN A 88 26.06 13.05 -8.90
N CYS A 89 26.58 14.24 -9.18
CA CYS A 89 27.97 14.48 -9.50
C CYS A 89 28.50 15.62 -8.62
N ARG A 90 29.58 15.38 -7.86
CA ARG A 90 30.28 16.42 -7.09
C ARG A 90 29.33 17.29 -6.24
N GLY A 91 28.37 16.64 -5.60
CA GLY A 91 27.40 17.28 -4.71
C GLY A 91 26.16 17.90 -5.38
N ARG A 92 26.06 17.86 -6.71
CA ARG A 92 24.89 18.37 -7.46
C ARG A 92 24.05 17.21 -7.97
N LEU A 93 22.75 17.29 -7.76
CA LEU A 93 21.78 16.33 -8.28
C LEU A 93 21.18 16.87 -9.57
N HIS A 94 21.31 16.09 -10.64
CA HIS A 94 20.78 16.36 -11.96
C HIS A 94 19.66 15.37 -12.29
N ARG A 95 18.66 15.83 -13.04
CA ARG A 95 17.73 14.98 -13.79
C ARG A 95 18.08 15.08 -15.26
N ILE A 96 18.28 13.94 -15.89
CA ILE A 96 18.56 13.80 -17.32
C ILE A 96 17.36 13.10 -17.93
N ARG A 97 16.65 13.81 -18.82
CA ARG A 97 15.46 13.29 -19.50
C ARG A 97 15.47 13.75 -20.95
N ASP A 98 15.33 12.82 -21.90
CA ASP A 98 15.22 13.14 -23.33
C ASP A 98 16.28 14.14 -23.81
N GLN A 99 17.54 13.90 -23.43
CA GLN A 99 18.71 14.76 -23.72
C GLN A 99 18.70 16.16 -23.07
N SER A 100 17.70 16.47 -22.23
CA SER A 100 17.71 17.66 -21.38
C SER A 100 18.34 17.35 -20.02
N VAL A 101 19.07 18.33 -19.47
CA VAL A 101 19.69 18.24 -18.14
C VAL A 101 19.15 19.36 -17.26
N GLN A 102 18.53 18.98 -16.15
CA GLN A 102 18.00 19.89 -15.15
C GLN A 102 18.72 19.70 -13.82
N VAL A 103 19.11 20.78 -13.14
CA VAL A 103 19.63 20.71 -11.76
C VAL A 103 18.45 20.66 -10.79
N LEU A 104 18.35 19.60 -9.99
CA LEU A 104 17.30 19.44 -8.97
C LEU A 104 17.72 19.95 -7.60
N ASP A 105 18.98 19.73 -7.23
CA ASP A 105 19.54 20.23 -5.97
C ASP A 105 21.03 20.53 -6.14
N SER A 106 21.48 21.66 -5.59
CA SER A 106 22.85 22.16 -5.76
C SER A 106 23.83 21.64 -4.72
N PHE A 107 23.34 21.07 -3.61
CA PHE A 107 24.17 20.61 -2.51
C PHE A 107 23.51 19.43 -1.79
N SER A 108 23.91 18.23 -2.20
CA SER A 108 23.49 16.95 -1.63
C SER A 108 24.71 16.04 -1.51
N GLU A 109 24.81 15.29 -0.42
CA GLU A 109 25.87 14.30 -0.19
C GLU A 109 25.47 12.95 -0.81
N HIS A 110 24.21 12.54 -0.64
CA HIS A 110 23.62 11.34 -1.25
C HIS A 110 22.18 11.62 -1.71
N PHE A 111 21.61 10.74 -2.55
CA PHE A 111 20.22 10.82 -2.96
C PHE A 111 19.60 9.44 -3.19
N THR A 112 18.27 9.38 -3.20
CA THR A 112 17.51 8.21 -3.67
C THR A 112 16.18 8.67 -4.27
N PHE A 113 15.61 7.85 -5.15
CA PHE A 113 14.25 8.02 -5.64
C PHE A 113 13.32 6.97 -5.03
N ASP A 114 12.18 7.40 -4.50
CA ASP A 114 11.11 6.48 -4.11
C ASP A 114 10.26 6.19 -5.35
N HIS A 115 10.45 5.02 -5.95
CA HIS A 115 9.74 4.61 -7.16
C HIS A 115 8.23 4.40 -6.94
N VAL A 116 7.79 4.23 -5.70
CA VAL A 116 6.37 4.06 -5.35
C VAL A 116 5.71 5.43 -5.23
N LEU A 117 6.27 6.29 -4.37
CA LEU A 117 5.72 7.63 -4.13
C LEU A 117 6.15 8.69 -5.16
N LYS A 118 7.05 8.33 -6.08
CA LYS A 118 7.68 9.21 -7.08
C LYS A 118 8.32 10.47 -6.47
N HIS A 119 8.92 10.32 -5.29
CA HIS A 119 9.59 11.39 -4.56
C HIS A 119 11.11 11.30 -4.66
N VAL A 120 11.77 12.45 -4.72
CA VAL A 120 13.24 12.54 -4.65
C VAL A 120 13.63 12.91 -3.21
N TYR A 121 14.55 12.15 -2.64
CA TYR A 121 15.13 12.43 -1.33
C TYR A 121 16.62 12.69 -1.47
N VAL A 122 17.12 13.69 -0.73
CA VAL A 122 18.54 14.04 -0.66
C VAL A 122 19.00 14.04 0.78
N TYR A 123 20.25 13.62 1.00
CA TYR A 123 20.91 13.68 2.29
C TYR A 123 21.92 14.83 2.30
N ARG A 124 21.89 15.67 3.35
CA ARG A 124 22.91 16.71 3.60
C ARG A 124 22.91 17.12 5.07
N HIS A 125 24.08 17.34 5.65
CA HIS A 125 24.22 17.84 7.03
C HIS A 125 23.44 17.02 8.07
N GLY A 126 23.51 15.68 8.01
CA GLY A 126 22.86 14.80 8.99
C GLY A 126 21.33 14.70 8.85
N LYS A 127 20.76 15.20 7.75
CA LYS A 127 19.31 15.18 7.50
C LYS A 127 18.99 14.62 6.13
N ILE A 128 17.95 13.80 6.08
CA ILE A 128 17.33 13.34 4.83
C ILE A 128 16.12 14.25 4.57
N LEU A 129 16.15 14.91 3.42
CA LEU A 129 15.19 15.92 2.99
C LEU A 129 14.45 15.40 1.75
N ARG A 130 13.13 15.56 1.71
CA ARG A 130 12.32 15.33 0.51
C ARG A 130 12.28 16.61 -0.32
N LEU A 131 12.59 16.53 -1.61
CA LEU A 131 12.43 17.65 -2.54
C LEU A 131 10.94 17.85 -2.88
N GLN A 132 10.48 19.08 -2.83
CA GLN A 132 9.10 19.48 -3.15
C GLN A 132 9.12 20.73 -4.03
N PRO A 133 9.39 20.60 -5.34
CA PRO A 133 9.59 21.75 -6.23
C PRO A 133 8.36 22.66 -6.35
N GLN A 134 7.17 22.15 -6.01
CA GLN A 134 5.91 22.89 -6.06
C GLN A 134 5.61 23.76 -4.82
N LEU A 135 6.41 23.64 -3.75
CA LEU A 135 6.20 24.38 -2.50
C LEU A 135 7.14 25.58 -2.37
N ALA A 136 6.71 26.59 -1.62
CA ALA A 136 7.52 27.78 -1.30
C ALA A 136 8.86 27.40 -0.66
N ASN A 137 8.83 26.46 0.29
CA ASN A 137 10.02 25.76 0.76
C ASN A 137 10.23 24.52 -0.10
N LYS A 138 11.22 24.58 -1.00
CA LYS A 138 11.53 23.54 -1.99
C LYS A 138 11.93 22.19 -1.39
N THR A 139 12.08 22.08 -0.07
CA THR A 139 12.49 20.87 0.65
C THR A 139 11.77 20.73 1.99
N VAL A 140 11.50 19.49 2.42
CA VAL A 140 10.97 19.17 3.76
C VAL A 140 11.90 18.14 4.43
N ALA A 141 12.32 18.42 5.66
CA ALA A 141 13.09 17.45 6.44
C ALA A 141 12.19 16.30 6.90
N VAL A 142 12.62 15.06 6.63
CA VAL A 142 11.82 13.87 6.94
C VAL A 142 12.49 13.00 7.99
N TRP A 143 13.81 12.82 7.91
CA TRP A 143 14.57 12.05 8.91
C TRP A 143 15.87 12.75 9.32
N CYS A 144 16.28 12.52 10.57
CA CYS A 144 17.60 12.85 11.08
C CYS A 144 18.42 11.56 11.15
N ALA A 145 19.55 11.52 10.44
CA ALA A 145 20.44 10.37 10.42
C ALA A 145 21.87 10.88 10.21
N ASN A 146 22.75 10.61 11.17
CA ASN A 146 24.16 11.02 11.07
C ASN A 146 24.99 9.90 10.44
N ASN A 147 26.07 10.27 9.75
CA ASN A 147 27.04 9.33 9.18
C ASN A 147 26.40 8.32 8.21
N VAL A 148 25.47 8.79 7.37
CA VAL A 148 24.86 8.01 6.30
C VAL A 148 25.89 7.79 5.19
N ARG A 149 26.02 6.54 4.74
CA ARG A 149 26.85 6.12 3.60
C ARG A 149 26.02 5.92 2.34
N ASP A 150 24.86 5.29 2.48
CA ASP A 150 23.83 5.20 1.44
C ASP A 150 22.46 5.03 2.10
N PHE A 151 21.39 5.38 1.39
CA PHE A 151 20.04 5.20 1.89
C PHE A 151 19.07 4.90 0.74
N ASN A 152 18.00 4.18 1.05
CA ASN A 152 16.92 3.89 0.11
C ASN A 152 15.57 4.19 0.76
N VAL A 153 14.61 4.63 -0.04
CA VAL A 153 13.24 4.88 0.40
C VAL A 153 12.28 4.16 -0.54
N VAL A 154 11.43 3.29 0.01
CA VAL A 154 10.40 2.57 -0.74
C VAL A 154 9.06 2.77 -0.06
N SER A 155 8.09 3.38 -0.76
CA SER A 155 6.78 3.67 -0.20
C SER A 155 6.86 4.47 1.12
N GLY A 156 7.82 5.39 1.21
CA GLY A 156 8.10 6.17 2.42
C GLY A 156 8.84 5.42 3.54
N LEU A 157 9.24 4.17 3.34
CA LEU A 157 10.01 3.38 4.32
C LEU A 157 11.51 3.58 4.08
N LEU A 158 12.21 4.12 5.09
CA LEU A 158 13.63 4.42 5.02
C LEU A 158 14.49 3.22 5.43
N THR A 159 15.45 2.83 4.59
CA THR A 159 16.56 1.94 4.95
C THR A 159 17.87 2.69 4.81
N VAL A 160 18.78 2.55 5.77
CA VAL A 160 20.05 3.30 5.83
C VAL A 160 21.21 2.33 5.98
N LEU A 161 22.26 2.54 5.19
CA LEU A 161 23.61 2.02 5.43
C LEU A 161 24.43 3.15 6.06
N PHE A 162 24.94 2.92 7.25
CA PHE A 162 25.81 3.86 7.96
C PHE A 162 27.28 3.65 7.59
N ASN A 163 28.11 4.68 7.80
CA ASN A 163 29.55 4.65 7.53
C ASN A 163 30.32 3.53 8.27
N ASN A 164 29.77 3.03 9.38
CA ASN A 164 30.34 1.93 10.15
C ASN A 164 29.90 0.53 9.65
N GLY A 165 29.15 0.43 8.54
CA GLY A 165 28.69 -0.83 7.98
C GLY A 165 27.37 -1.36 8.57
N THR A 166 26.75 -0.64 9.50
CA THR A 166 25.43 -1.02 10.02
C THR A 166 24.34 -0.69 9.00
N ILE A 167 23.47 -1.65 8.71
CA ILE A 167 22.23 -1.45 7.94
C ILE A 167 21.05 -1.43 8.89
N ALA A 168 20.20 -0.41 8.82
CA ALA A 168 19.04 -0.29 9.70
C ALA A 168 17.79 0.24 9.00
N HIS A 169 16.63 -0.13 9.55
CA HIS A 169 15.33 0.43 9.24
C HIS A 169 14.66 0.88 10.54
N ASN A 170 14.24 2.15 10.63
CA ASN A 170 13.56 2.72 11.80
C ASN A 170 14.24 2.38 13.14
N ASN A 171 15.54 2.63 13.23
CA ASN A 171 16.43 2.30 14.37
C ASN A 171 16.60 0.81 14.68
N THR A 172 15.96 -0.09 13.93
CA THR A 172 16.17 -1.54 14.03
C THR A 172 17.32 -1.94 13.13
N ILE A 173 18.35 -2.55 13.71
CA ILE A 173 19.50 -3.08 12.96
C ILE A 173 19.04 -4.32 12.20
N LEU A 174 19.24 -4.30 10.88
CA LEU A 174 18.92 -5.40 9.98
C LEU A 174 20.15 -6.29 9.73
N ALA A 175 21.32 -5.67 9.55
CA ALA A 175 22.56 -6.37 9.22
C ALA A 175 23.80 -5.53 9.55
N HIS A 176 24.95 -6.20 9.57
CA HIS A 176 26.28 -5.57 9.55
C HIS A 176 27.04 -6.08 8.33
N VAL A 177 27.66 -5.17 7.59
CA VAL A 177 28.51 -5.47 6.43
C VAL A 177 29.88 -4.81 6.61
N ASP A 178 30.89 -5.30 5.89
CA ASP A 178 32.14 -4.56 5.76
C ASP A 178 31.87 -3.26 4.98
N PRO A 179 32.02 -2.07 5.59
CA PRO A 179 31.78 -0.81 4.88
C PRO A 179 32.70 -0.65 3.68
N ALA A 180 33.89 -1.26 3.64
CA ALA A 180 34.77 -1.17 2.47
C ALA A 180 34.21 -1.93 1.25
N ALA A 181 33.41 -2.97 1.46
CA ALA A 181 32.84 -3.80 0.41
C ALA A 181 31.54 -3.25 -0.19
N TYR A 182 30.89 -2.28 0.47
CA TYR A 182 29.60 -1.75 0.06
C TYR A 182 29.61 -0.22 -0.03
N THR A 183 29.43 0.31 -1.23
CA THR A 183 29.10 1.73 -1.46
C THR A 183 27.60 1.95 -1.59
N ARG A 184 26.83 0.92 -1.98
CA ARG A 184 25.38 0.99 -2.13
C ARG A 184 24.67 0.04 -1.16
N LEU A 185 23.46 0.41 -0.77
CA LEU A 185 22.58 -0.44 0.04
C LEU A 185 22.18 -1.71 -0.74
N PRO A 186 22.51 -2.91 -0.23
CA PRO A 186 22.20 -4.17 -0.91
C PRO A 186 20.80 -4.72 -0.58
N ILE A 187 20.12 -4.15 0.42
CA ILE A 187 18.79 -4.55 0.86
C ILE A 187 17.91 -3.32 1.09
N PHE A 188 16.59 -3.52 1.14
CA PHE A 188 15.63 -2.47 1.40
C PHE A 188 14.40 -2.98 2.16
N ALA A 189 13.80 -2.10 2.94
CA ALA A 189 12.49 -2.29 3.54
C ALA A 189 11.40 -1.88 2.54
N ALA A 190 10.37 -2.70 2.38
CA ALA A 190 9.20 -2.45 1.57
C ALA A 190 7.92 -2.80 2.33
N PRO A 191 6.76 -2.24 1.95
CA PRO A 191 5.48 -2.77 2.37
C PRO A 191 5.43 -4.28 2.11
N PRO A 192 4.65 -5.04 2.88
CA PRO A 192 4.48 -6.45 2.60
C PRO A 192 3.81 -6.57 1.23
N PRO A 193 4.15 -7.57 0.40
CA PRO A 193 3.48 -7.79 -0.87
C PRO A 193 1.97 -7.78 -0.68
N THR A 194 1.19 -7.17 -1.59
CA THR A 194 -0.28 -7.12 -1.46
C THR A 194 -0.95 -8.50 -1.50
N HIS A 195 -0.19 -9.57 -1.72
CA HIS A 195 -0.53 -10.94 -1.31
C HIS A 195 -0.73 -11.17 0.20
N VAL A 196 -0.66 -10.12 1.03
CA VAL A 196 -1.28 -10.13 2.37
C VAL A 196 -2.73 -9.63 2.35
N ALA A 197 -3.50 -9.92 1.29
CA ALA A 197 -4.71 -10.68 1.57
C ALA A 197 -4.23 -12.07 1.99
N SER A 198 -3.87 -12.21 3.27
CA SER A 198 -3.02 -13.31 3.72
C SER A 198 -3.43 -14.62 3.06
N ASP A 199 -2.46 -15.36 2.52
CA ASP A 199 -2.62 -16.75 2.10
C ASP A 199 -3.14 -17.64 3.26
N ASN A 200 -3.34 -17.08 4.46
CA ASN A 200 -3.92 -17.68 5.65
C ASN A 200 -5.36 -17.23 5.98
N ASN A 201 -5.97 -16.37 5.17
CA ASN A 201 -7.35 -15.95 5.41
C ASN A 201 -8.31 -17.06 4.94
N ASN A 202 -9.14 -17.59 5.83
CA ASN A 202 -10.28 -18.39 5.37
C ASN A 202 -11.31 -17.45 4.77
N ILE A 203 -11.76 -17.73 3.54
CA ILE A 203 -12.86 -16.97 2.94
C ILE A 203 -14.11 -17.86 2.99
N PHE A 204 -15.09 -17.47 3.81
CA PHE A 204 -16.39 -18.12 3.86
C PHE A 204 -17.37 -17.30 3.03
N TRP A 205 -17.72 -17.79 1.84
CA TRP A 205 -18.62 -17.13 0.92
C TRP A 205 -20.01 -17.76 0.99
N PHE A 206 -20.94 -17.09 1.65
CA PHE A 206 -22.32 -17.53 1.80
C PHE A 206 -23.19 -16.95 0.69
N TYR A 207 -23.94 -17.81 -0.01
CA TYR A 207 -24.75 -17.41 -1.16
C TYR A 207 -26.15 -18.05 -1.14
N GLY A 208 -27.12 -17.38 -1.76
CA GLY A 208 -28.50 -17.88 -1.86
C GLY A 208 -28.77 -18.75 -3.08
N VAL A 209 -28.12 -18.44 -4.20
CA VAL A 209 -28.21 -19.17 -5.47
C VAL A 209 -26.80 -19.31 -6.04
N ASP A 210 -26.43 -20.50 -6.47
CA ASP A 210 -25.10 -20.73 -7.05
C ASP A 210 -24.97 -20.01 -8.40
N THR A 211 -23.89 -19.26 -8.59
CA THR A 211 -23.60 -18.56 -9.83
C THR A 211 -22.13 -18.72 -10.24
N PRO A 212 -21.82 -18.62 -11.54
CA PRO A 212 -20.43 -18.57 -12.02
C PRO A 212 -19.63 -17.36 -11.50
N GLY A 213 -20.31 -16.33 -10.95
CA GLY A 213 -19.69 -15.11 -10.44
C GLY A 213 -18.97 -15.30 -9.10
N ILE A 214 -19.21 -16.41 -8.40
CA ILE A 214 -18.51 -16.70 -7.13
C ILE A 214 -17.03 -16.99 -7.45
N PRO A 215 -16.07 -16.28 -6.83
CA PRO A 215 -14.65 -16.34 -7.18
C PRO A 215 -13.96 -17.59 -6.63
N ARG A 216 -14.39 -18.78 -7.05
CA ARG A 216 -13.88 -20.09 -6.60
C ARG A 216 -12.40 -20.35 -6.91
N HIS A 217 -11.79 -19.52 -7.76
CA HIS A 217 -10.36 -19.55 -8.02
C HIS A 217 -9.53 -19.05 -6.84
N LEU A 218 -10.13 -18.32 -5.88
CA LEU A 218 -9.42 -17.81 -4.71
C LEU A 218 -9.03 -18.97 -3.75
N PRO A 219 -7.77 -19.02 -3.29
CA PRO A 219 -7.32 -20.04 -2.37
C PRO A 219 -8.10 -19.95 -1.04
N LYS A 220 -8.37 -21.12 -0.43
CA LYS A 220 -9.09 -21.24 0.86
C LYS A 220 -10.51 -20.65 0.88
N LEU A 221 -11.09 -20.30 -0.28
CA LEU A 221 -12.50 -19.94 -0.38
C LEU A 221 -13.38 -21.19 -0.25
N ARG A 222 -14.35 -21.10 0.66
CA ARG A 222 -15.42 -22.08 0.84
C ARG A 222 -16.74 -21.41 0.48
N ALA A 223 -17.28 -21.79 -0.68
CA ALA A 223 -18.61 -21.39 -1.09
C ALA A 223 -19.64 -22.26 -0.35
N ILE A 224 -20.54 -21.64 0.40
CA ILE A 224 -21.52 -22.31 1.27
C ILE A 224 -22.91 -21.76 0.94
N GLU A 225 -23.83 -22.62 0.54
CA GLU A 225 -25.20 -22.21 0.30
C GLU A 225 -25.94 -21.93 1.62
N GLY A 226 -26.67 -20.82 1.68
CA GLY A 226 -27.49 -20.43 2.82
C GLY A 226 -26.84 -19.40 3.74
N MET A 227 -27.25 -19.41 5.01
CA MET A 227 -26.90 -18.38 6.00
C MET A 227 -25.60 -18.70 6.75
N PRO A 228 -24.89 -17.68 7.27
CA PRO A 228 -23.69 -17.89 8.09
C PRO A 228 -23.92 -18.82 9.29
N ASP A 229 -23.08 -19.85 9.41
CA ASP A 229 -23.06 -20.74 10.58
C ASP A 229 -22.08 -20.21 11.65
N VAL A 230 -22.62 -19.82 12.80
CA VAL A 230 -21.83 -19.29 13.92
C VAL A 230 -20.87 -20.33 14.50
N GLU A 231 -21.22 -21.62 14.49
CA GLU A 231 -20.34 -22.66 15.03
C GLU A 231 -19.13 -22.87 14.12
N LEU A 232 -19.32 -22.78 12.81
CA LEU A 232 -18.23 -22.74 11.84
C LEU A 232 -17.29 -21.56 12.10
N LEU A 233 -17.83 -20.36 12.34
CA LEU A 233 -17.02 -19.18 12.64
C LEU A 233 -16.25 -19.33 13.95
N LYS A 234 -16.90 -19.84 15.01
CA LYS A 234 -16.26 -20.11 16.31
C LYS A 234 -15.09 -21.09 16.20
N LYS A 235 -15.22 -22.12 15.35
CA LYS A 235 -14.16 -23.11 15.09
C LYS A 235 -12.89 -22.46 14.52
N HIS A 236 -13.04 -21.36 13.78
CA HIS A 236 -11.92 -20.66 13.13
C HIS A 236 -11.57 -19.32 13.82
N LYS A 237 -12.08 -19.05 15.03
CA LYS A 237 -11.94 -17.75 15.74
C LYS A 237 -10.50 -17.24 15.95
N HIS A 238 -9.52 -18.14 15.93
CA HIS A 238 -8.09 -17.81 16.10
C HIS A 238 -7.34 -17.65 14.77
N GLN A 239 -8.05 -17.77 13.65
CA GLN A 239 -7.53 -17.57 12.30
C GLN A 239 -8.07 -16.25 11.77
N HIS A 240 -7.45 -15.69 10.72
CA HIS A 240 -8.00 -14.54 10.03
C HIS A 240 -9.10 -15.02 9.09
N ASN A 241 -10.30 -14.47 9.24
CA ASN A 241 -11.45 -14.90 8.46
C ASN A 241 -12.04 -13.74 7.67
N VAL A 242 -12.50 -14.04 6.46
CA VAL A 242 -13.32 -13.14 5.65
C VAL A 242 -14.66 -13.82 5.45
N LEU A 243 -15.71 -13.19 5.93
CA LEU A 243 -17.09 -13.62 5.76
C LEU A 243 -17.71 -12.77 4.66
N VAL A 244 -18.19 -13.40 3.59
CA VAL A 244 -18.94 -12.74 2.52
C VAL A 244 -20.39 -13.24 2.56
N CYS A 245 -21.34 -12.33 2.74
CA CYS A 245 -22.77 -12.60 2.61
C CYS A 245 -23.23 -12.03 1.26
N ASP A 246 -23.42 -12.90 0.27
CA ASP A 246 -23.72 -12.53 -1.11
C ASP A 246 -25.22 -12.59 -1.39
N ASP A 247 -25.85 -11.42 -1.48
CA ASP A 247 -27.28 -11.21 -1.76
C ASP A 247 -28.24 -12.04 -0.90
N LEU A 248 -27.87 -12.23 0.36
CA LEU A 248 -28.66 -12.98 1.35
C LEU A 248 -29.78 -12.15 1.99
N MET A 249 -30.13 -10.98 1.42
CA MET A 249 -31.10 -10.05 2.01
C MET A 249 -32.43 -10.72 2.33
N ASN A 250 -32.95 -11.51 1.38
CA ASN A 250 -34.23 -12.22 1.56
C ASN A 250 -34.15 -13.29 2.65
N PHE A 251 -32.99 -13.91 2.85
CA PHE A 251 -32.78 -14.87 3.94
C PHE A 251 -32.75 -14.17 5.30
N PHE A 252 -32.04 -13.05 5.41
CA PHE A 252 -32.00 -12.26 6.64
C PHE A 252 -33.36 -11.63 7.00
N ALA A 253 -34.17 -11.28 5.99
CA ALA A 253 -35.50 -10.69 6.19
C ALA A 253 -36.60 -11.72 6.51
N ARG A 254 -36.33 -13.02 6.37
CA ARG A 254 -37.34 -14.09 6.48
C ARG A 254 -37.96 -14.18 7.87
N ASP A 255 -37.18 -13.97 8.92
CA ASP A 255 -37.63 -14.07 10.29
C ASP A 255 -36.73 -13.27 11.26
N LYS A 256 -37.24 -13.02 12.47
CA LYS A 256 -36.52 -12.22 13.48
C LYS A 256 -35.17 -12.81 13.87
N LYS A 257 -35.06 -14.14 13.96
CA LYS A 257 -33.83 -14.82 14.38
C LYS A 257 -32.73 -14.60 13.33
N SER A 258 -33.08 -14.74 12.05
CA SER A 258 -32.18 -14.46 10.93
C SER A 258 -31.72 -12.99 10.91
N LEU A 259 -32.63 -12.05 11.20
CA LEU A 259 -32.28 -10.63 11.31
C LEU A 259 -31.34 -10.34 12.50
N HIS A 260 -31.59 -10.98 13.66
CA HIS A 260 -30.73 -10.85 14.83
C HIS A 260 -29.32 -11.40 14.56
N LEU A 261 -29.21 -12.50 13.82
CA LEU A 261 -27.91 -13.06 13.42
C LEU A 261 -27.09 -12.04 12.60
N LEU A 262 -27.70 -11.34 11.64
CA LEU A 262 -27.01 -10.29 10.87
C LEU A 262 -26.48 -9.18 11.78
N ASN A 263 -27.29 -8.74 12.75
CA ASN A 263 -26.87 -7.72 13.71
C ASN A 263 -25.70 -8.23 14.58
N ASP A 264 -25.78 -9.45 15.10
CA ASP A 264 -24.74 -10.04 15.93
C ASP A 264 -23.42 -10.22 15.15
N ILE A 265 -23.50 -10.58 13.86
CA ILE A 265 -22.32 -10.67 12.98
C ILE A 265 -21.57 -9.34 12.93
N PHE A 266 -22.28 -8.24 12.68
CA PHE A 266 -21.67 -6.91 12.55
C PHE A 266 -21.28 -6.30 13.90
N CYS A 267 -22.05 -6.54 14.96
CA CYS A 267 -21.86 -5.86 16.24
C CYS A 267 -20.97 -6.62 17.21
N LEU A 268 -20.91 -7.95 17.12
CA LEU A 268 -20.26 -8.82 18.09
C LEU A 268 -19.22 -9.71 17.40
N TYR A 269 -19.65 -10.54 16.46
CA TYR A 269 -18.80 -11.63 15.97
C TYR A 269 -17.64 -11.16 15.10
N ALA A 270 -17.77 -10.07 14.34
CA ALA A 270 -16.70 -9.55 13.49
C ALA A 270 -15.37 -9.39 14.26
N HIS A 271 -15.38 -8.67 15.39
CA HIS A 271 -14.16 -8.43 16.16
C HIS A 271 -13.84 -9.55 17.15
N HIS A 272 -14.85 -10.27 17.69
CA HIS A 272 -14.61 -11.38 18.62
C HIS A 272 -14.10 -12.66 17.95
N LEU A 273 -14.40 -12.87 16.66
CA LEU A 273 -14.01 -14.05 15.89
C LEU A 273 -12.94 -13.77 14.83
N ASN A 274 -12.24 -12.62 14.94
CA ASN A 274 -11.18 -12.19 14.03
C ASN A 274 -11.62 -12.26 12.55
N CYS A 275 -12.77 -11.66 12.26
CA CYS A 275 -13.46 -11.77 11.00
C CYS A 275 -13.75 -10.40 10.37
N ALA A 276 -13.28 -10.20 9.14
CA ALA A 276 -13.79 -9.13 8.28
C ALA A 276 -15.12 -9.58 7.66
N VAL A 277 -16.12 -8.71 7.60
CA VAL A 277 -17.45 -9.05 7.08
C VAL A 277 -17.78 -8.16 5.89
N PHE A 278 -18.06 -8.79 4.76
CA PHE A 278 -18.61 -8.16 3.56
C PHE A 278 -20.06 -8.60 3.41
N ASN A 279 -20.97 -7.65 3.29
CA ASN A 279 -22.37 -7.93 3.02
C ASN A 279 -22.76 -7.24 1.72
N LEU A 280 -22.92 -8.04 0.67
CA LEU A 280 -23.23 -7.59 -0.67
C LEU A 280 -24.75 -7.54 -0.82
N VAL A 281 -25.27 -6.34 -1.07
CA VAL A 281 -26.71 -6.10 -1.09
C VAL A 281 -27.10 -5.30 -2.32
N GLN A 282 -28.23 -5.64 -2.92
CA GLN A 282 -28.81 -4.85 -4.01
C GLN A 282 -29.42 -3.53 -3.51
N SER A 283 -29.91 -3.51 -2.26
CA SER A 283 -30.44 -2.30 -1.63
C SER A 283 -29.97 -2.17 -0.20
N ALA A 284 -29.33 -1.03 0.10
CA ALA A 284 -28.89 -0.70 1.45
C ALA A 284 -30.05 -0.55 2.46
N PHE A 285 -31.30 -0.38 2.02
CA PHE A 285 -32.48 -0.26 2.91
C PHE A 285 -33.01 -1.61 3.40
N ALA A 286 -32.61 -2.71 2.75
CA ALA A 286 -32.88 -4.05 3.26
C ALA A 286 -32.09 -4.36 4.54
N LEU A 287 -31.08 -3.55 4.87
CA LEU A 287 -30.29 -3.69 6.09
C LEU A 287 -30.98 -3.02 7.28
N PRO A 288 -30.86 -3.58 8.49
CA PRO A 288 -31.17 -2.86 9.72
C PRO A 288 -30.35 -1.56 9.83
N PRO A 289 -30.92 -0.47 10.41
CA PRO A 289 -30.16 0.75 10.69
C PRO A 289 -28.89 0.51 11.51
N ILE A 290 -28.95 -0.44 12.45
CA ILE A 290 -27.82 -0.82 13.31
C ILE A 290 -26.65 -1.34 12.47
N THR A 291 -26.91 -2.26 11.53
CA THR A 291 -25.89 -2.80 10.63
C THR A 291 -25.22 -1.69 9.83
N ARG A 292 -25.99 -0.77 9.24
CA ARG A 292 -25.43 0.35 8.46
C ARG A 292 -24.56 1.28 9.30
N ASN A 293 -25.00 1.60 10.52
CA ASN A 293 -24.28 2.51 11.40
C ASN A 293 -23.00 1.90 11.97
N ASN A 294 -22.96 0.58 12.12
CA ASN A 294 -21.81 -0.14 12.65
C ASN A 294 -20.83 -0.61 11.55
N SER A 295 -21.18 -0.47 10.27
CA SER A 295 -20.26 -0.72 9.18
C SER A 295 -19.13 0.30 9.18
N THR A 296 -17.90 -0.19 9.36
CA THR A 296 -16.66 0.61 9.24
C THR A 296 -16.53 1.23 7.86
N TYR A 297 -17.01 0.53 6.83
CA TYR A 297 -16.94 0.95 5.44
C TYR A 297 -18.27 0.70 4.75
N ILE A 298 -18.73 1.67 3.96
CA ILE A 298 -19.90 1.49 3.08
C ILE A 298 -19.45 1.85 1.67
N ILE A 299 -19.48 0.88 0.75
CA ILE A 299 -19.19 1.10 -0.66
C ILE A 299 -20.53 1.31 -1.38
N LEU A 300 -20.72 2.48 -1.95
CA LEU A 300 -21.89 2.82 -2.75
C LEU A 300 -21.49 2.85 -4.22
N MET A 301 -22.18 2.06 -5.03
CA MET A 301 -22.08 2.10 -6.48
C MET A 301 -23.26 2.88 -7.07
N ARG A 302 -23.20 3.15 -8.38
CA ARG A 302 -24.27 3.87 -9.08
C ARG A 302 -25.61 3.15 -8.94
N ASN A 303 -26.51 3.76 -8.18
CA ASN A 303 -27.89 3.31 -8.09
C ASN A 303 -28.71 3.88 -9.26
N LEU A 304 -29.17 3.02 -10.16
CA LEU A 304 -29.99 3.41 -11.33
C LEU A 304 -31.48 3.59 -11.00
N SER A 305 -31.92 3.09 -9.85
CA SER A 305 -33.34 2.85 -9.58
C SER A 305 -33.92 3.77 -8.51
N ASP A 306 -33.12 4.27 -7.57
CA ASP A 306 -33.65 5.07 -6.46
C ASP A 306 -32.64 6.08 -5.86
N THR A 307 -32.73 7.33 -6.31
CA THR A 307 -31.96 8.46 -5.76
C THR A 307 -32.31 8.79 -4.30
N ALA A 308 -33.52 8.44 -3.85
CA ALA A 308 -33.94 8.68 -2.47
C ALA A 308 -33.18 7.78 -1.49
N GLN A 309 -32.79 6.57 -1.92
CA GLN A 309 -32.00 5.66 -1.10
C GLN A 309 -30.63 6.24 -0.75
N VAL A 310 -29.89 6.69 -1.76
CA VAL A 310 -28.56 7.29 -1.55
C VAL A 310 -28.68 8.52 -0.66
N LYS A 311 -29.66 9.40 -0.93
CA LYS A 311 -29.91 10.58 -0.10
C LYS A 311 -30.12 10.23 1.36
N ASN A 312 -30.98 9.26 1.66
CA ASN A 312 -31.30 8.88 3.03
C ASN A 312 -30.08 8.31 3.78
N ILE A 313 -29.21 7.55 3.11
CA ILE A 313 -27.94 7.09 3.69
C ILE A 313 -27.05 8.29 4.02
N LEU A 314 -26.87 9.22 3.07
CA LEU A 314 -26.02 10.38 3.28
C LEU A 314 -26.55 11.30 4.39
N VAL A 315 -27.87 11.44 4.53
CA VAL A 315 -28.49 12.16 5.66
C VAL A 315 -28.12 11.49 6.99
N GLN A 316 -28.19 10.16 7.07
CA GLN A 316 -27.81 9.41 8.27
C GLN A 316 -26.31 9.54 8.58
N GLN A 317 -25.46 9.57 7.55
CA GLN A 317 -23.99 9.54 7.71
C GLN A 317 -23.35 10.93 7.89
N PHE A 318 -23.96 12.00 7.37
CA PHE A 318 -23.36 13.34 7.30
C PHE A 318 -24.21 14.45 7.95
N GLY A 319 -25.43 14.13 8.42
CA GLY A 319 -26.30 15.11 9.06
C GLY A 319 -26.53 16.32 8.16
N GLN A 320 -26.21 17.53 8.63
CA GLN A 320 -26.42 18.77 7.87
C GLN A 320 -25.57 18.87 6.58
N LYS A 321 -24.44 18.15 6.51
CA LYS A 321 -23.52 18.17 5.36
C LYS A 321 -23.89 17.20 4.24
N TRP A 322 -25.07 16.56 4.33
CA TRP A 322 -25.49 15.54 3.36
C TRP A 322 -25.57 16.06 1.92
N ARG A 323 -25.82 17.36 1.71
CA ARG A 323 -25.91 17.97 0.38
C ARG A 323 -24.56 17.96 -0.34
N GLY A 324 -23.49 18.45 0.31
CA GLY A 324 -22.14 18.38 -0.25
C GLY A 324 -21.66 16.94 -0.47
N ALA A 325 -22.06 16.01 0.41
CA ALA A 325 -21.77 14.59 0.22
C ALA A 325 -22.50 13.99 -1.00
N TYR A 326 -23.73 14.45 -1.25
CA TYR A 326 -24.53 14.02 -2.39
C TYR A 326 -23.97 14.58 -3.70
N GLU A 327 -23.52 15.84 -3.71
CA GLU A 327 -22.83 16.44 -4.86
C GLU A 327 -21.56 15.67 -5.22
N ALA A 328 -20.72 15.35 -4.23
CA ALA A 328 -19.53 14.52 -4.44
C ALA A 328 -19.88 13.14 -5.00
N TYR A 329 -20.91 12.47 -4.45
CA TYR A 329 -21.41 11.21 -5.00
C TYR A 329 -21.85 11.37 -6.46
N GLN A 330 -22.60 12.42 -6.81
CA GLN A 330 -23.07 12.62 -8.18
C GLN A 330 -21.92 12.87 -9.16
N ASP A 331 -20.90 13.62 -8.75
CA ASP A 331 -19.71 13.88 -9.56
C ASP A 331 -18.93 12.58 -9.85
N ILE A 332 -18.70 11.76 -8.81
CA ILE A 332 -18.04 10.45 -8.95
C ILE A 332 -18.86 9.55 -9.89
N MET A 333 -20.17 9.45 -9.67
CA MET A 333 -21.06 8.57 -10.43
C MET A 333 -21.37 9.04 -11.86
N SER A 334 -20.86 10.21 -12.25
CA SER A 334 -20.95 10.72 -13.63
C SER A 334 -20.24 9.79 -14.62
N ARG A 335 -19.23 9.05 -14.15
CA ARG A 335 -18.50 8.05 -14.92
C ARG A 335 -19.07 6.63 -14.69
N PRO A 336 -19.03 5.75 -15.70
CA PRO A 336 -19.53 4.38 -15.57
C PRO A 336 -18.60 3.55 -14.66
N TYR A 337 -19.19 2.57 -13.96
CA TYR A 337 -18.51 1.60 -13.09
C TYR A 337 -17.75 2.17 -11.88
N GLU A 338 -17.98 3.44 -11.55
CA GLU A 338 -17.41 4.06 -10.36
C GLU A 338 -18.09 3.60 -9.07
N ALA A 339 -17.33 3.74 -7.98
CA ALA A 339 -17.78 3.50 -6.63
C ALA A 339 -17.27 4.60 -5.69
N VAL A 340 -18.05 4.91 -4.65
CA VAL A 340 -17.59 5.74 -3.54
C VAL A 340 -17.50 4.92 -2.27
N LEU A 341 -16.43 5.10 -1.52
CA LEU A 341 -16.24 4.56 -0.19
C LEU A 341 -16.58 5.62 0.85
N LEU A 342 -17.60 5.35 1.66
CA LEU A 342 -17.85 6.09 2.89
C LEU A 342 -17.02 5.44 4.00
N ASN A 343 -16.08 6.21 4.56
CA ASN A 343 -15.15 5.73 5.58
C ASN A 343 -15.62 6.12 6.99
N ASN A 344 -16.14 5.13 7.73
CA ASN A 344 -16.61 5.24 9.11
C ASN A 344 -15.58 4.77 10.16
N ASP A 345 -14.33 4.54 9.76
CA ASP A 345 -13.27 4.22 10.70
C ASP A 345 -13.09 5.39 11.70
N PRO A 346 -13.23 5.14 13.03
CA PRO A 346 -13.06 6.17 14.04
C PRO A 346 -11.66 6.79 14.08
N MET A 347 -10.66 6.13 13.49
CA MET A 347 -9.28 6.61 13.40
C MET A 347 -8.98 7.36 12.09
N ALA A 348 -9.91 7.37 11.13
CA ALA A 348 -9.70 8.08 9.87
C ALA A 348 -9.69 9.60 10.05
N HIS A 349 -8.85 10.28 9.26
CA HIS A 349 -8.86 11.75 9.23
C HIS A 349 -10.22 12.26 8.72
N PRO A 350 -10.81 13.35 9.28
CA PRO A 350 -12.13 13.82 8.89
C PRO A 350 -12.32 14.16 7.41
N SER A 351 -11.24 14.49 6.68
CA SER A 351 -11.30 14.72 5.23
C SER A 351 -11.42 13.43 4.41
N MET A 352 -11.08 12.27 4.99
CA MET A 352 -11.11 10.97 4.31
C MET A 352 -12.47 10.27 4.42
N ARG A 353 -13.53 11.01 4.78
CA ARG A 353 -14.87 10.45 4.97
C ARG A 353 -15.51 9.94 3.69
N ILE A 354 -15.17 10.54 2.54
CA ILE A 354 -15.70 10.19 1.22
C ILE A 354 -14.50 10.00 0.29
N LEU A 355 -14.31 8.79 -0.21
CA LEU A 355 -13.16 8.44 -1.06
C LEU A 355 -13.64 7.87 -2.40
N SER A 356 -13.09 8.37 -3.51
CA SER A 356 -13.15 7.71 -4.83
C SER A 356 -11.79 7.10 -5.16
N ASN A 357 -11.74 6.20 -6.14
CA ASN A 357 -10.53 5.46 -6.50
C ASN A 357 -9.87 4.77 -5.29
N PHE A 358 -10.69 4.25 -4.37
CA PHE A 358 -10.22 3.70 -3.09
C PHE A 358 -9.54 2.33 -3.21
N LEU A 359 -9.50 1.76 -4.42
CA LEU A 359 -8.70 0.60 -4.76
C LEU A 359 -7.29 0.99 -5.26
N GLU A 360 -7.09 2.26 -5.63
CA GLU A 360 -5.79 2.77 -6.06
C GLU A 360 -4.91 3.13 -4.85
N PRO A 361 -3.58 3.14 -5.01
CA PRO A 361 -2.65 3.54 -3.94
C PRO A 361 -2.92 4.97 -3.40
N TYR A 362 -3.53 5.84 -4.20
CA TYR A 362 -3.88 7.21 -3.83
C TYR A 362 -5.38 7.47 -4.02
N PRO A 363 -6.22 7.14 -3.02
CA PRO A 363 -7.62 7.51 -3.04
C PRO A 363 -7.79 9.03 -3.10
N VAL A 364 -8.81 9.48 -3.84
CA VAL A 364 -9.16 10.89 -3.91
C VAL A 364 -10.21 11.18 -2.84
N ALA A 365 -9.88 12.09 -1.92
CA ALA A 365 -10.76 12.51 -0.84
C ALA A 365 -11.66 13.67 -1.25
N HIS A 366 -12.96 13.54 -0.99
CA HIS A 366 -13.97 14.56 -1.28
C HIS A 366 -14.48 15.15 0.04
N VAL A 367 -14.28 16.46 0.23
CA VAL A 367 -14.70 17.14 1.46
C VAL A 367 -16.06 17.79 1.24
N PRO A 368 -17.14 17.30 1.88
CA PRO A 368 -18.46 17.90 1.74
C PRO A 368 -18.47 19.26 2.44
N ILE A 369 -18.81 20.30 1.67
CA ILE A 369 -18.91 21.70 2.13
C ILE A 369 -20.20 21.90 2.93
#